data_AF-A0A935QFS0-F1
#
_entry.id   AF-A0A935QFS0-F1
#
_cell.length_a   1.000
_cell.length_b   1.000
_cell.length_c   1.000
_cell.angle_alpha   90.00
_cell.angle_beta   90.00
_cell.angle_gamma   90.00
#
_symmetry.space_group_name_H-M   'P 1'
#
loop_
_entity.id
_entity.type
_entity.pdbx_description
1 polymer ?
#
loop_
_entity_poly.entity_id
_entity_poly.type
_entity_poly.pdbx_seq_one_letter_code
_entity_poly.pdbx_strand_id
1 'polypeptide(L)'
;MVDARTPFALTPGEELTLFVGQPVWARFLVGPPEVSLLEFPIVRPNDTWFGANTRAGDLCYSEKIGARMDLANLVIRPHRAISVVHIQNRASTQLALEKLELPAPNMSLFADAQGRLWTEAVTIERREDGEEAAIRLDRGAPSQAASPRIVGGPRAALARGGLGRVFGGVFGGGW
;
A
#
# COMPACT_ATOMS: atom_id res chain seq x y z
N MET A 1 8.53 8.24 19.65
CA MET A 1 7.13 7.91 19.32
C MET A 1 6.71 8.82 18.18
N VAL A 2 6.72 8.33 16.95
CA VAL A 2 6.28 9.14 15.79
C VAL A 2 4.82 8.81 15.54
N ASP A 3 3.95 9.75 15.91
CA ASP A 3 2.55 9.78 15.52
C ASP A 3 2.49 10.24 14.05
N ALA A 4 1.73 9.56 13.20
CA ALA A 4 1.51 9.97 11.81
C ALA A 4 0.52 11.15 11.73
N ARG A 5 0.68 12.14 12.63
CA ARG A 5 -0.04 13.43 12.64
C ARG A 5 0.79 14.57 12.10
N THR A 6 2.09 14.37 11.88
CA THR A 6 2.96 15.38 11.27
C THR A 6 3.11 15.02 9.80
N PRO A 7 2.60 15.83 8.86
CA PRO A 7 3.01 15.74 7.46
C PRO A 7 4.52 15.69 7.43
N PHE A 8 5.08 14.59 6.93
CA PHE A 8 6.51 14.50 6.75
C PHE A 8 6.80 14.85 5.30
N ALA A 9 7.91 15.54 5.10
CA ALA A 9 8.18 16.18 3.84
C ALA A 9 9.59 15.78 3.39
N LEU A 10 9.65 15.02 2.30
CA LEU A 10 10.87 14.43 1.75
C LEU A 10 11.55 15.46 0.84
N THR A 11 12.77 15.86 1.15
CA THR A 11 13.48 16.90 0.37
C THR A 11 13.94 16.37 -0.99
N PRO A 12 14.30 17.23 -1.96
CA PRO A 12 14.85 16.79 -3.24
C PRO A 12 16.05 15.85 -3.08
N GLY A 13 15.99 14.69 -3.74
CA GLY A 13 17.02 13.64 -3.70
C GLY A 13 16.89 12.65 -2.55
N GLU A 14 16.00 12.87 -1.58
CA GLU A 14 15.82 11.97 -0.45
C GLU A 14 15.01 10.72 -0.80
N GLU A 15 15.27 9.67 -0.03
CA GLU A 15 14.56 8.40 -0.08
C GLU A 15 14.14 7.96 1.33
N LEU A 16 12.99 7.31 1.41
CA LEU A 16 12.41 6.80 2.64
C LEU A 16 11.85 5.40 2.44
N THR A 17 11.97 4.55 3.45
CA THR A 17 11.27 3.26 3.50
C THR A 17 10.24 3.26 4.62
N LEU A 18 9.02 2.82 4.30
CA LEU A 18 7.92 2.63 5.23
C LEU A 18 7.46 1.17 5.23
N PHE A 19 7.08 0.67 6.39
CA PHE A 19 6.41 -0.61 6.58
C PHE A 19 4.95 -0.33 6.92
N VAL A 20 4.03 -0.78 6.06
CA VAL A 20 2.61 -0.44 6.14
C VAL A 20 1.80 -1.72 6.35
N GLY A 21 0.98 -1.75 7.41
CA GLY A 21 0.08 -2.88 7.69
C GLY A 21 -1.31 -2.68 7.09
N GLN A 22 -1.65 -3.41 6.02
CA GLN A 22 -2.95 -3.37 5.35
C GLN A 22 -3.85 -4.52 5.80
N PRO A 23 -5.15 -4.29 6.06
CA PRO A 23 -6.07 -5.38 6.40
C PRO A 23 -6.22 -6.35 5.22
N VAL A 24 -6.36 -7.63 5.52
CA VAL A 24 -6.61 -8.67 4.50
C VAL A 24 -8.06 -9.11 4.48
N TRP A 25 -8.41 -9.77 3.40
CA TRP A 25 -9.71 -10.39 3.18
C TRP A 25 -9.59 -11.91 3.31
N ALA A 26 -10.58 -12.54 3.92
CA ALA A 26 -10.69 -13.98 3.99
C ALA A 26 -11.56 -14.47 2.84
N ARG A 27 -11.11 -15.52 2.14
CA ARG A 27 -11.85 -16.17 1.05
C ARG A 27 -11.85 -17.67 1.28
N PHE A 28 -13.03 -18.27 1.20
CA PHE A 28 -13.24 -19.70 1.35
C PHE A 28 -13.47 -20.32 -0.03
N LEU A 29 -12.63 -21.28 -0.37
CA LEU A 29 -12.67 -22.01 -1.65
C LEU A 29 -13.17 -23.44 -1.40
N VAL A 30 -14.01 -23.94 -2.30
CA VAL A 30 -14.61 -25.29 -2.22
C VAL A 30 -14.52 -26.03 -3.54
N GLY A 31 -14.30 -27.34 -3.47
CA GLY A 31 -14.37 -28.28 -4.59
C GLY A 31 -13.19 -28.22 -5.58
N PRO A 32 -13.08 -29.22 -6.47
CA PRO A 32 -12.25 -29.17 -7.68
C PRO A 32 -13.12 -28.93 -8.95
N PRO A 33 -12.89 -27.88 -9.76
CA PRO A 33 -11.97 -26.77 -9.52
C PRO A 33 -12.42 -25.90 -8.34
N GLU A 34 -11.49 -25.14 -7.76
CA GLU A 34 -11.77 -24.26 -6.63
C GLU A 34 -12.79 -23.18 -7.01
N VAL A 35 -13.92 -23.16 -6.30
CA VAL A 35 -14.95 -22.12 -6.43
C VAL A 35 -14.99 -21.29 -5.15
N SER A 36 -15.04 -19.96 -5.28
CA SER A 36 -15.21 -19.07 -4.14
C SER A 36 -16.63 -19.17 -3.59
N LEU A 37 -16.77 -19.67 -2.36
CA LEU A 37 -18.05 -19.80 -1.67
C LEU A 37 -18.41 -18.53 -0.91
N LEU A 38 -17.43 -17.96 -0.20
CA LEU A 38 -17.61 -16.82 0.67
C LEU A 38 -16.34 -15.98 0.71
N GLU A 39 -16.52 -14.67 0.73
CA GLU A 39 -15.43 -13.73 0.88
C GLU A 39 -15.86 -12.53 1.72
N PHE A 40 -15.02 -12.12 2.67
CA PHE A 40 -15.28 -10.96 3.53
C PHE A 40 -13.98 -10.30 4.04
N PRO A 41 -14.02 -8.98 4.34
CA PRO A 41 -12.90 -8.31 4.99
C PRO A 41 -12.73 -8.78 6.44
N ILE A 42 -11.51 -9.11 6.88
CA ILE A 42 -11.26 -9.52 8.27
C ILE A 42 -11.47 -8.34 9.24
N VAL A 43 -11.06 -7.15 8.81
CA VAL A 43 -11.37 -5.89 9.48
C VAL A 43 -12.24 -5.11 8.52
N ARG A 44 -13.49 -4.82 8.90
CA ARG A 44 -14.35 -3.92 8.12
C ARG A 44 -13.74 -2.52 8.22
N PRO A 45 -13.23 -1.97 7.11
CA PRO A 45 -12.68 -0.62 7.15
C PRO A 45 -13.83 0.37 7.34
N ASN A 46 -13.53 1.55 7.87
CA ASN A 46 -14.54 2.61 7.85
C ASN A 46 -14.84 2.98 6.39
N ASP A 47 -16.12 3.05 6.05
CA ASP A 47 -16.58 3.36 4.71
C ASP A 47 -16.23 4.83 4.39
N THR A 48 -15.11 5.05 3.70
CA THR A 48 -14.74 6.35 3.15
C THR A 48 -14.74 6.31 1.64
N TRP A 49 -15.67 7.07 1.06
CA TRP A 49 -15.83 7.23 -0.38
C TRP A 49 -14.75 8.16 -0.95
N PHE A 50 -14.03 7.73 -1.99
CA PHE A 50 -13.06 8.58 -2.68
C PHE A 50 -13.36 8.62 -4.18
N GLY A 51 -13.80 9.78 -4.69
CA GLY A 51 -14.20 9.96 -6.07
C GLY A 51 -14.77 11.34 -6.35
N ALA A 52 -14.77 11.79 -7.61
CA ALA A 52 -15.29 13.11 -7.99
C ALA A 52 -16.80 13.27 -7.70
N ASN A 53 -17.53 12.14 -7.56
CA ASN A 53 -18.93 12.08 -7.14
C ASN A 53 -19.27 10.69 -6.58
N THR A 54 -20.51 10.49 -6.11
CA THR A 54 -21.05 9.22 -5.55
C THR A 54 -21.27 8.08 -6.56
N ARG A 55 -20.89 8.28 -7.83
CA ARG A 55 -21.02 7.30 -8.93
C ARG A 55 -19.69 6.91 -9.57
N ALA A 56 -18.64 7.69 -9.34
CA ALA A 56 -17.30 7.47 -9.86
C ALA A 56 -16.30 7.73 -8.73
N GLY A 57 -15.92 6.65 -8.05
CA GLY A 57 -14.95 6.63 -6.97
C GLY A 57 -14.48 5.21 -6.71
N ASP A 58 -13.27 5.08 -6.19
CA ASP A 58 -12.73 3.81 -5.73
C ASP A 58 -12.97 3.68 -4.22
N LEU A 59 -13.38 2.50 -3.76
CA LEU A 59 -13.48 2.21 -2.34
C LEU A 59 -12.07 2.29 -1.74
N CYS A 60 -11.78 3.40 -1.07
CA CYS A 60 -10.47 3.68 -0.50
C CYS A 60 -10.55 3.45 1.00
N TYR A 61 -9.75 2.52 1.52
CA TYR A 61 -9.68 2.27 2.96
C TYR A 61 -8.86 3.37 3.64
N SER A 62 -9.50 4.42 4.14
CA SER A 62 -8.83 5.40 4.99
C SER A 62 -8.77 4.90 6.44
N GLU A 63 -7.94 3.89 6.69
CA GLU A 63 -7.47 3.66 8.05
C GLU A 63 -6.28 4.56 8.32
N LYS A 64 -6.16 5.08 9.56
CA LYS A 64 -4.94 5.80 9.97
C LYS A 64 -3.74 4.90 9.66
N ILE A 65 -2.87 5.36 8.77
CA ILE A 65 -1.78 4.57 8.23
C ILE A 65 -0.89 4.17 9.41
N GLY A 66 -0.94 2.90 9.80
CA GLY A 66 -0.05 2.33 10.81
C GLY A 66 1.39 2.18 10.33
N ALA A 67 1.87 3.10 9.48
CA ALA A 67 3.19 3.05 8.87
C ALA A 67 4.29 3.27 9.90
N ARG A 68 5.41 2.59 9.71
CA ARG A 68 6.62 2.77 10.51
C ARG A 68 7.83 2.83 9.60
N MET A 69 8.82 3.65 9.93
CA MET A 69 10.10 3.68 9.18
C MET A 69 10.98 2.47 9.48
N ASP A 70 10.72 1.80 10.61
CA ASP A 70 11.43 0.62 11.06
C ASP A 70 10.43 -0.51 11.33
N LEU A 71 10.69 -1.66 10.74
CA LEU A 71 9.88 -2.87 10.89
C LEU A 71 9.79 -3.31 12.35
N ALA A 72 10.84 -3.11 13.15
CA ALA A 72 10.83 -3.47 14.58
C ALA A 72 9.79 -2.66 15.37
N ASN A 73 9.42 -1.48 14.89
CA ASN A 73 8.40 -0.61 15.50
C ASN A 73 6.98 -0.90 14.99
N LEU A 74 6.83 -1.81 14.02
CA LEU A 74 5.54 -2.20 13.48
C LEU A 74 4.88 -3.23 14.39
N VAL A 75 3.67 -2.90 14.88
CA VAL A 75 2.85 -3.86 15.63
C VAL A 75 2.29 -4.88 14.64
N ILE A 76 2.89 -6.06 14.64
CA ILE A 76 2.52 -7.19 13.79
C ILE A 76 1.15 -7.71 14.21
N ARG A 77 0.23 -7.84 13.24
CA ARG A 77 -1.12 -8.37 13.44
C ARG A 77 -1.40 -9.47 12.43
N PRO A 78 -1.90 -10.66 12.85
CA PRO A 78 -2.13 -11.77 11.92
C PRO A 78 -3.11 -11.45 10.78
N HIS A 79 -4.03 -10.52 11.00
CA HIS A 79 -5.04 -10.08 10.03
C HIS A 79 -4.56 -8.93 9.12
N ARG A 80 -3.27 -8.60 9.13
CA ARG A 80 -2.69 -7.55 8.28
C ARG A 80 -1.49 -8.06 7.50
N ALA A 81 -1.46 -7.74 6.22
CA ALA A 81 -0.30 -7.89 5.36
C ALA A 81 0.63 -6.69 5.52
N ILE A 82 1.93 -6.93 5.54
CA ILE A 82 2.97 -5.91 5.60
C ILE A 82 3.44 -5.62 4.18
N SER A 83 3.33 -4.36 3.78
CA SER A 83 3.91 -3.84 2.55
C SER A 83 5.13 -3.00 2.87
N VAL A 84 6.23 -3.27 2.18
CA VAL A 84 7.42 -2.41 2.20
C VAL A 84 7.23 -1.36 1.12
N VAL A 85 7.33 -0.09 1.48
CA VAL A 85 7.08 1.04 0.59
C VAL A 85 8.32 1.92 0.55
N HIS A 86 8.99 1.93 -0.59
CA HIS A 86 10.11 2.82 -0.89
C HIS A 86 9.57 4.07 -1.56
N ILE A 87 9.89 5.24 -1.01
CA ILE A 87 9.47 6.54 -1.54
C ILE A 87 10.73 7.31 -1.91
N GLN A 88 10.80 7.76 -3.15
CA GLN A 88 11.97 8.48 -3.68
C GLN A 88 11.50 9.81 -4.27
N ASN A 89 12.07 10.91 -3.77
CA ASN A 89 11.83 12.22 -4.35
C ASN A 89 13.01 12.60 -5.26
N ARG A 90 12.84 12.41 -6.57
CA ARG A 90 13.81 12.81 -7.59
C ARG A 90 13.49 14.17 -8.22
N ALA A 91 12.39 14.82 -7.83
CA ALA A 91 11.99 16.13 -8.31
C ALA A 91 12.80 17.25 -7.63
N SER A 92 12.65 18.48 -8.14
CA SER A 92 13.31 19.68 -7.62
C SER A 92 12.63 20.27 -6.38
N THR A 93 11.38 19.88 -6.10
CA THR A 93 10.61 20.36 -4.95
C THR A 93 10.43 19.31 -3.87
N GLN A 94 10.16 19.76 -2.65
CA GLN A 94 9.83 18.90 -1.53
C GLN A 94 8.53 18.11 -1.77
N LEU A 95 8.51 16.84 -1.39
CA LEU A 95 7.34 15.97 -1.43
C LEU A 95 6.71 15.90 -0.03
N ALA A 96 5.59 16.59 0.18
CA ALA A 96 4.78 16.43 1.37
C ALA A 96 3.96 15.14 1.27
N LEU A 97 4.22 14.15 2.13
CA LEU A 97 3.43 12.91 2.16
C LEU A 97 2.33 13.01 3.21
N GLU A 98 1.11 13.25 2.73
CA GLU A 98 -0.09 13.31 3.57
C GLU A 98 -0.90 12.02 3.52
N LYS A 99 -1.01 11.42 2.33
CA LYS A 99 -1.77 10.19 2.06
C LYS A 99 -0.93 9.26 1.21
N LEU A 100 -1.03 7.96 1.51
CA LEU A 100 -0.39 6.90 0.76
C LEU A 100 -1.45 5.90 0.31
N GLU A 101 -1.51 5.66 -1.00
CA GLU A 101 -2.39 4.66 -1.58
C GLU A 101 -1.54 3.55 -2.20
N LEU A 102 -1.80 2.31 -1.77
CA LEU A 102 -1.12 1.15 -2.28
C LEU A 102 -2.06 0.39 -3.22
N PRO A 103 -1.58 -0.14 -4.36
CA PRO A 103 -2.40 -0.86 -5.33
C PRO A 103 -2.68 -2.30 -4.85
N ALA A 104 -3.32 -2.45 -3.69
CA ALA A 104 -3.58 -3.73 -3.04
C ALA A 104 -4.26 -4.78 -3.96
N PRO A 105 -5.20 -4.43 -4.86
CA PRO A 105 -5.75 -5.40 -5.82
C PRO A 105 -4.72 -6.00 -6.78
N ASN A 106 -3.62 -5.29 -7.05
CA ASN A 106 -2.55 -5.73 -7.96
C ASN A 106 -1.41 -6.46 -7.24
N MET A 107 -1.53 -6.64 -5.93
CA MET A 107 -0.51 -7.26 -5.10
C MET A 107 -0.93 -8.68 -4.69
N SER A 108 0.03 -9.59 -4.68
CA SER A 108 -0.12 -10.94 -4.14
C SER A 108 -0.01 -10.92 -2.62
N LEU A 109 -0.44 -12.02 -2.01
CA LEU A 109 -0.29 -12.27 -0.59
C LEU A 109 0.71 -13.41 -0.38
N PHE A 110 1.69 -13.18 0.47
CA PHE A 110 2.70 -14.14 0.90
C PHE A 110 2.63 -14.36 2.40
N ALA A 111 3.08 -15.51 2.87
CA ALA A 111 3.31 -15.80 4.28
C ALA A 111 4.77 -16.18 4.48
N ASP A 112 5.43 -15.61 5.48
CA ASP A 112 6.76 -16.05 5.89
C ASP A 112 6.72 -17.28 6.82
N ALA A 113 7.89 -17.78 7.19
CA ALA A 113 8.02 -18.93 8.08
C ALA A 113 7.41 -18.72 9.48
N GLN A 114 7.21 -17.47 9.90
CA GLN A 114 6.57 -17.10 11.17
C GLN A 114 5.06 -16.85 11.03
N GLY A 115 4.51 -17.05 9.82
CA GLY A 115 3.09 -16.82 9.53
C GLY A 115 2.72 -15.34 9.39
N ARG A 116 3.70 -14.42 9.32
CA ARG A 116 3.41 -13.01 9.04
C ARG A 116 3.06 -12.89 7.56
N LEU A 117 2.06 -12.06 7.29
CA LEU A 117 1.60 -11.81 5.94
C LEU A 117 2.37 -10.66 5.31
N TRP A 118 2.70 -10.81 4.03
CA TRP A 118 3.47 -9.86 3.26
C TRP A 118 2.84 -9.67 1.87
N THR A 119 3.07 -8.52 1.28
CA THR A 119 2.79 -8.24 -0.14
C THR A 119 4.10 -7.95 -0.85
N GLU A 120 4.08 -7.76 -2.16
CA GLU A 120 5.20 -7.17 -2.90
C GLU A 120 5.64 -5.84 -2.25
N ALA A 121 6.94 -5.53 -2.41
CA ALA A 121 7.42 -4.19 -2.14
C ALA A 121 6.93 -3.22 -3.23
N VAL A 122 6.65 -1.99 -2.82
CA VAL A 122 6.17 -0.91 -3.68
C VAL A 122 7.21 0.19 -3.70
N THR A 123 7.67 0.60 -4.89
CA THR A 123 8.47 1.81 -5.07
C THR A 123 7.60 2.91 -5.63
N ILE A 124 7.61 4.07 -4.99
CA ILE A 124 6.98 5.30 -5.43
C ILE A 124 8.09 6.28 -5.75
N GLU A 125 8.18 6.71 -7.00
CA GLU A 125 9.19 7.65 -7.45
C GLU A 125 8.53 8.89 -8.05
N ARG A 126 8.78 10.05 -7.45
CA ARG A 126 8.39 11.35 -8.00
C ARG A 126 9.56 11.94 -8.76
N ARG A 127 9.44 12.09 -10.08
CA ARG A 127 10.53 12.60 -10.96
C ARG A 127 10.39 14.07 -11.30
N GLU A 128 9.16 14.55 -11.41
CA GLU A 128 8.86 15.92 -11.83
C GLU A 128 8.09 16.64 -10.72
N ASP A 129 8.14 17.97 -10.76
CA ASP A 129 7.33 18.79 -9.88
C ASP A 129 5.86 18.64 -10.28
N GLY A 130 5.07 18.10 -9.37
CA GLY A 130 3.65 17.83 -9.56
C GLY A 130 3.15 16.80 -8.56
N GLU A 131 1.92 16.36 -8.75
CA GLU A 131 1.28 15.31 -7.93
C GLU A 131 1.51 13.90 -8.49
N GLU A 132 1.99 13.77 -9.73
CA GLU A 132 2.23 12.47 -10.34
C GLU A 132 3.52 11.82 -9.83
N ALA A 133 3.42 10.54 -9.49
CA ALA A 133 4.55 9.69 -9.13
C ALA A 133 4.40 8.33 -9.82
N ALA A 134 5.50 7.74 -10.26
CA ALA A 134 5.50 6.39 -10.82
C ALA A 134 5.42 5.36 -9.69
N ILE A 135 4.58 4.34 -9.85
CA ILE A 135 4.46 3.23 -8.89
C ILE A 135 4.98 1.94 -9.52
N ARG A 136 5.97 1.32 -8.89
CA ARG A 136 6.51 0.03 -9.32
C ARG A 136 6.28 -1.01 -8.24
N LEU A 137 5.72 -2.15 -8.62
CA LEU A 137 5.67 -3.34 -7.79
C LEU A 137 6.90 -4.20 -8.09
N ASP A 138 7.59 -4.61 -7.03
CA ASP A 138 8.65 -5.60 -7.14
C ASP A 138 8.08 -6.98 -7.43
N ARG A 139 8.95 -7.92 -7.83
CA ARG A 139 8.55 -9.30 -8.11
C ARG A 139 8.66 -10.15 -6.85
N GLY A 140 7.53 -10.72 -6.43
CA GLY A 140 7.50 -11.64 -5.30
C GLY A 140 7.55 -10.95 -3.94
N ALA A 141 7.72 -11.75 -2.90
CA ALA A 141 7.79 -11.24 -1.54
C ALA A 141 9.08 -10.42 -1.29
N PRO A 142 9.01 -9.41 -0.40
CA PRO A 142 10.15 -8.57 -0.05
C PRO A 142 11.21 -9.37 0.72
N SER A 143 12.45 -8.90 0.72
CA SER A 143 13.59 -9.59 1.34
C SER A 143 13.43 -9.79 2.86
N GLN A 144 12.61 -8.96 3.51
CA GLN A 144 12.27 -9.06 4.93
C GLN A 144 11.35 -10.26 5.25
N ALA A 145 10.67 -10.82 4.25
CA ALA A 145 9.86 -12.02 4.40
C ALA A 145 10.76 -13.26 4.33
N ALA A 146 11.05 -13.87 5.47
CA ALA A 146 11.91 -15.05 5.54
C ALA A 146 11.21 -16.30 5.00
N SER A 147 11.80 -16.95 3.98
CA SER A 147 11.26 -18.17 3.35
C SER A 147 9.78 -18.04 2.96
N PRO A 148 9.44 -17.08 2.09
CA PRO A 148 8.06 -16.74 1.79
C PRO A 148 7.40 -17.81 0.93
N ARG A 149 6.15 -18.14 1.23
CA ARG A 149 5.27 -18.94 0.37
C ARG A 149 4.12 -18.08 -0.13
N ILE A 150 3.66 -18.34 -1.35
CA ILE A 150 2.46 -17.68 -1.88
C ILE A 150 1.22 -18.19 -1.15
N VAL A 151 0.35 -17.27 -0.75
CA VAL A 151 -0.97 -17.54 -0.14
C VAL A 151 -2.07 -17.29 -1.16
N GLY A 152 -1.91 -16.25 -1.98
CA GLY A 152 -2.82 -15.95 -3.08
C GLY A 152 -2.18 -14.96 -4.05
N GLY A 153 -2.52 -15.09 -5.34
CA GLY A 153 -2.10 -14.14 -6.37
C GLY A 153 -2.87 -12.81 -6.31
N PRO A 154 -2.50 -11.85 -7.17
CA PRO A 154 -3.19 -10.57 -7.25
C PRO A 154 -4.64 -10.76 -7.73
N ARG A 155 -5.53 -9.89 -7.27
CA ARG A 155 -6.95 -9.91 -7.61
C ARG A 155 -7.24 -9.29 -8.98
N ALA A 156 -6.38 -8.36 -9.40
CA ALA A 156 -6.46 -7.66 -10.66
C ALA A 156 -5.09 -7.61 -11.33
N ALA A 157 -5.07 -7.73 -12.66
CA ALA A 157 -3.85 -7.53 -13.42
C ALA A 157 -3.38 -6.07 -13.30
N LEU A 158 -2.07 -5.86 -13.13
CA LEU A 158 -1.48 -4.54 -13.24
C LEU A 158 -1.63 -4.06 -14.69
N ALA A 159 -2.17 -2.86 -14.91
CA ALA A 159 -2.24 -2.28 -16.25
C ALA A 159 -0.82 -2.16 -16.85
N ARG A 160 -0.66 -2.50 -18.13
CA ARG A 160 0.63 -2.40 -18.83
C ARG A 160 1.13 -0.95 -18.76
N GLY A 161 2.30 -0.73 -18.16
CA GLY A 161 2.92 0.59 -18.04
C GLY A 161 3.10 1.09 -16.59
N GLY A 162 2.50 0.46 -15.58
CA GLY A 162 2.83 0.70 -14.17
C GLY A 162 2.71 2.15 -13.69
N LEU A 163 1.96 3.01 -14.39
CA LEU A 163 1.66 4.35 -13.91
C LEU A 163 0.48 4.23 -12.94
N GLY A 164 0.79 4.01 -11.66
CA GLY A 164 -0.17 4.20 -10.59
C GLY A 164 -0.20 5.68 -10.21
N ARG A 165 -1.40 6.26 -9.99
CA ARG A 165 -1.49 7.58 -9.36
C ARG A 165 -1.26 7.40 -7.86
N VAL A 166 -0.26 8.07 -7.33
CA VAL A 166 -0.26 8.43 -5.91
C VAL A 166 -1.03 9.74 -5.84
N PHE A 167 -2.17 9.76 -5.15
CA PHE A 167 -2.82 11.03 -4.85
C PHE A 167 -1.96 11.77 -3.82
N GLY A 168 -1.06 12.62 -4.31
CA GLY A 168 -0.53 13.73 -3.54
C GLY A 168 -1.69 14.64 -3.16
N GLY A 169 -1.75 15.06 -1.90
CA GLY A 169 -2.79 15.97 -1.42
C GLY A 169 -2.79 17.26 -2.24
N VAL A 170 -3.99 17.69 -2.62
CA VAL A 170 -4.30 18.98 -3.25
C VAL A 170 -3.62 20.09 -2.46
N PHE A 171 -2.71 20.83 -3.10
CA PHE A 171 -2.20 22.07 -2.53
C PHE A 171 -3.32 23.12 -2.51
N GLY A 172 -3.99 23.25 -1.36
CA GLY A 172 -4.73 24.45 -1.01
C GLY A 172 -3.75 25.56 -0.68
N GLY A 173 -3.41 26.37 -1.68
CA GLY A 173 -2.76 27.65 -1.47
C GLY A 173 -3.63 28.60 -0.64
N GLY A 174 -2.97 29.40 0.20
CA GLY A 174 -3.53 30.56 0.87
C GLY A 174 -3.98 30.30 2.30
N TRP A 175 -3.17 30.73 3.26
CA TRP A 175 -3.39 32.00 3.97
C TRP A 175 -2.04 32.68 4.21
#